data_AF-A0AAP8LW36-F1
#
_entry.id   AF-A0AAP8LW36-F1
#
_cell.length_a   1.000
_cell.length_b   1.000
_cell.length_c   1.000
_cell.angle_alpha   90.00
_cell.angle_beta   90.00
_cell.angle_gamma   90.00
#
_symmetry.space_group_name_H-M   'P 1'
#
loop_
_entity.id
_entity.type
_entity.pdbx_description
1 polymer ?
#
loop_
_entity_poly.entity_id
_entity_poly.type
_entity_poly.pdbx_seq_one_letter_code
_entity_poly.pdbx_strand_id
1 'polypeptide(L)'
;MQEIRGVKWKRDGLWIVGIIVMALVVLAPQINYHAMAIGDDWEFQWNRFYEAAMQIKNGHFNFFQSIYAFRQSGRVVNAVYGSAFAYLNGFILILVKTWFRAQIISSFLCLLTAGSGMYFLARYCRVKRQLAFGAAVLYMGTPLVMFYVTDAALRGWGAALLPFTTIPLIRMVRNHDRPINPVLFGLAAGSLLAVQNFTALLYVLSAVVFFIPGLYLARDRYRTLLAAGGAVAIAVGLNAATLAALIDLHHESLVMPYRVKDLIGSASQLSLGNMTRLDFGLILSFVVVIQLVFAALSWKNLALYEKIINVDGLLFLWLSSPLFPWNVIGKHFPVIQTIQFPQRFNAVALTMIILGAVLSLQKLGRGNFMQLRLIAAAFISLAGLNLINGYTWVNEKASAWRGDQLAVSADSTIKDQSKIRDLFNHAYDQSHVFSVITKNTPDYLPVTQTGNTLFAYDAYKSQILNHPLKVVIGVNSDSQVVYKWKAKSRKSVLIPAIAYRHSTVMLNGTLLSRSEYHRSNIGALIVTPRKGSNQVTLGYQPSRLFDIAGIINILTCLALILYGGFRIFLVNMKWLSVKGEDADSSRRRHDDI
;
A
#
# COMPACT_ATOMS: atom_id res chain seq x y z
N MET A 1 4.83 0.65 27.69
CA MET A 1 4.90 2.11 27.42
C MET A 1 6.02 2.83 28.17
N GLN A 2 6.79 2.19 29.06
CA GLN A 2 7.99 2.81 29.65
C GLN A 2 9.13 3.11 28.65
N GLU A 3 9.08 2.58 27.42
CA GLU A 3 10.15 2.71 26.43
C GLU A 3 9.97 3.85 25.40
N ILE A 4 8.84 4.57 25.44
CA ILE A 4 8.64 5.82 24.67
C ILE A 4 8.87 7.04 25.60
N ARG A 5 9.83 6.94 26.54
CA ARG A 5 10.23 8.09 27.38
C ARG A 5 10.93 9.21 26.59
N GLY A 6 11.13 9.05 25.28
CA GLY A 6 11.79 10.02 24.40
C GLY A 6 10.85 10.96 23.60
N VAL A 7 9.55 10.68 23.57
CA VAL A 7 8.55 11.53 22.89
C VAL A 7 7.93 12.45 23.93
N LYS A 8 8.34 13.72 23.91
CA LYS A 8 7.68 14.78 24.66
C LYS A 8 6.63 15.37 23.73
N TRP A 9 5.39 14.87 23.81
CA TRP A 9 4.29 15.21 22.89
C TRP A 9 4.16 16.70 22.57
N LYS A 10 4.34 17.60 23.57
CA LYS A 10 4.35 19.06 23.33
C LYS A 10 5.47 19.54 22.38
N ARG A 11 6.67 18.95 22.47
CA ARG A 11 7.84 19.32 21.63
C ARG A 11 7.89 18.58 20.31
N ASP A 12 7.38 17.35 20.27
CA ASP A 12 7.33 16.55 19.03
C ASP A 12 6.15 17.00 18.14
N GLY A 13 5.07 17.53 18.72
CA GLY A 13 3.91 18.07 17.98
C GLY A 13 4.26 19.16 16.97
N LEU A 14 5.16 20.09 17.30
CA LEU A 14 5.58 21.15 16.38
C LEU A 14 6.27 20.59 15.11
N TRP A 15 7.03 19.49 15.24
CA TRP A 15 7.66 18.84 14.09
C TRP A 15 6.65 18.10 13.24
N ILE A 16 5.62 17.50 13.85
CA ILE A 16 4.51 16.90 13.12
C ILE A 16 3.72 17.97 12.34
N VAL A 17 3.48 19.14 12.94
CA VAL A 17 2.89 20.28 12.22
C VAL A 17 3.77 20.69 11.04
N GLY A 18 5.09 20.74 11.22
CA GLY A 18 6.03 20.96 10.11
C GLY A 18 5.89 19.92 8.99
N ILE A 19 5.73 18.64 9.33
CA ILE A 19 5.52 17.55 8.35
C ILE A 19 4.19 17.73 7.62
N ILE A 20 3.12 18.12 8.31
CA ILE A 20 1.82 18.44 7.70
C ILE A 20 1.98 19.58 6.70
N VAL A 21 2.68 20.66 7.06
CA VAL A 21 2.95 21.78 6.14
C VAL A 21 3.72 21.30 4.92
N MET A 22 4.76 20.48 5.08
CA MET A 22 5.53 19.95 3.95
C MET A 22 4.68 19.06 3.03
N ALA A 23 3.77 18.25 3.58
CA ALA A 23 2.84 17.46 2.78
C ALA A 23 1.88 18.35 1.97
N LEU A 24 1.37 19.43 2.57
CA LEU A 24 0.54 20.41 1.89
C LEU A 24 1.31 21.18 0.82
N VAL A 25 2.58 21.52 1.05
CA VAL A 25 3.45 22.15 0.04
C VAL A 25 3.56 21.25 -1.19
N VAL A 26 3.87 19.96 -1.02
CA VAL A 26 3.93 19.00 -2.13
C VAL A 26 2.62 18.96 -2.92
N LEU A 27 1.47 18.97 -2.23
CA LEU A 27 0.15 18.88 -2.85
C LEU A 27 -0.38 20.23 -3.35
N ALA A 28 0.29 21.34 -3.05
CA ALA A 28 -0.16 22.68 -3.39
C ALA A 28 -0.50 22.86 -4.89
N PRO A 29 0.25 22.29 -5.86
CA PRO A 29 -0.12 22.40 -7.27
C PRO A 29 -1.48 21.76 -7.57
N GLN A 30 -1.75 20.56 -7.05
CA GLN A 30 -3.03 19.88 -7.25
C GLN A 30 -4.17 20.63 -6.55
N ILE A 31 -3.93 21.15 -5.34
CA ILE A 31 -4.92 21.92 -4.59
C ILE A 31 -5.26 23.22 -5.33
N ASN A 32 -4.25 23.99 -5.74
CA ASN A 32 -4.43 25.30 -6.36
C ASN A 32 -5.07 25.19 -7.75
N TYR A 33 -4.62 24.22 -8.56
CA TYR A 33 -5.14 24.03 -9.92
C TYR A 33 -6.43 23.20 -9.97
N HIS A 34 -6.93 22.73 -8.81
CA HIS A 34 -8.03 21.77 -8.73
C HIS A 34 -7.78 20.57 -9.66
N ALA A 35 -6.56 20.03 -9.59
CA ALA A 35 -6.05 19.09 -10.57
C ALA A 35 -5.96 17.65 -10.05
N MET A 36 -6.44 16.72 -10.87
CA MET A 36 -6.31 15.29 -10.65
C MET A 36 -4.95 14.80 -11.14
N ALA A 37 -4.41 13.76 -10.51
CA ALA A 37 -3.26 13.03 -11.03
C ALA A 37 -3.71 11.65 -11.51
N ILE A 38 -4.13 11.56 -12.77
CA ILE A 38 -4.63 10.32 -13.40
C ILE A 38 -3.47 9.61 -14.11
N GLY A 39 -2.53 9.11 -13.31
CA GLY A 39 -1.38 8.35 -13.81
C GLY A 39 -1.66 6.86 -14.00
N ASP A 40 -0.57 6.08 -14.11
CA ASP A 40 -0.61 4.72 -14.66
C ASP A 40 -1.53 3.73 -13.94
N ASP A 41 -1.58 3.80 -12.60
CA ASP A 41 -2.36 2.87 -11.77
C ASP A 41 -3.65 3.51 -11.24
N TRP A 42 -3.96 4.75 -11.62
CA TRP A 42 -5.13 5.46 -11.12
C TRP A 42 -6.43 4.69 -11.41
N GLU A 43 -6.69 4.35 -12.67
CA GLU A 43 -7.93 3.67 -13.07
C GLU A 43 -8.14 2.38 -12.28
N PHE A 44 -7.09 1.56 -12.15
CA PHE A 44 -7.19 0.26 -11.49
C PHE A 44 -7.44 0.40 -9.98
N GLN A 45 -6.68 1.25 -9.28
CA GLN A 45 -6.82 1.40 -7.83
C GLN A 45 -8.10 2.15 -7.45
N TRP A 46 -8.50 3.14 -8.25
CA TRP A 46 -9.73 3.89 -7.99
C TRP A 46 -10.99 3.10 -8.31
N ASN A 47 -10.97 2.16 -9.26
CA ASN A 47 -12.04 1.16 -9.40
C ASN A 47 -12.19 0.34 -8.11
N ARG A 48 -11.08 -0.09 -7.49
CA ARG A 48 -11.12 -0.86 -6.23
C ARG A 48 -11.72 -0.07 -5.08
N PHE A 49 -11.37 1.22 -4.97
CA PHE A 49 -11.90 2.10 -3.92
C PHE A 49 -13.38 2.43 -4.17
N TYR A 50 -13.74 2.66 -5.43
CA TYR A 50 -15.14 2.86 -5.83
C TYR A 50 -15.99 1.62 -5.57
N GLU A 51 -15.49 0.42 -5.86
CA GLU A 51 -16.16 -0.84 -5.53
C GLU A 51 -16.53 -0.87 -4.03
N ALA A 52 -15.54 -0.64 -3.17
CA ALA A 52 -15.76 -0.65 -1.73
C ALA A 52 -16.70 0.46 -1.28
N ALA A 53 -16.61 1.66 -1.87
CA ALA A 53 -17.52 2.77 -1.59
C ALA A 53 -18.97 2.42 -1.93
N MET A 54 -19.21 1.79 -3.08
CA MET A 54 -20.56 1.43 -3.51
C MET A 54 -21.13 0.25 -2.72
N GLN A 55 -20.30 -0.71 -2.29
CA GLN A 55 -20.75 -1.76 -1.38
C GLN A 55 -21.18 -1.18 -0.02
N ILE A 56 -20.38 -0.28 0.57
CA ILE A 56 -20.75 0.41 1.83
C ILE A 56 -22.04 1.21 1.64
N LYS A 57 -22.15 2.01 0.55
CA LYS A 57 -23.28 2.90 0.32
C LYS A 57 -24.60 2.16 0.13
N ASN A 58 -24.58 1.03 -0.58
CA ASN A 58 -25.79 0.27 -0.90
C ASN A 58 -26.09 -0.86 0.10
N GLY A 59 -25.16 -1.19 1.01
CA GLY A 59 -25.31 -2.30 1.95
C GLY A 59 -25.21 -3.69 1.30
N HIS A 60 -24.78 -3.78 0.05
CA HIS A 60 -24.60 -5.04 -0.68
C HIS A 60 -23.11 -5.40 -0.70
N PHE A 61 -22.71 -6.36 0.14
CA PHE A 61 -21.31 -6.74 0.32
C PHE A 61 -20.98 -8.03 -0.43
N ASN A 62 -19.92 -8.00 -1.22
CA ASN A 62 -19.36 -9.16 -1.90
C ASN A 62 -17.83 -9.10 -1.81
N PHE A 63 -17.24 -10.04 -1.06
CA PHE A 63 -15.79 -10.08 -0.85
C PHE A 63 -15.04 -10.48 -2.12
N PHE A 64 -15.59 -11.43 -2.87
CA PHE A 64 -14.91 -12.00 -4.03
C PHE A 64 -15.10 -11.13 -5.26
N GLN A 65 -16.34 -10.87 -5.65
CA GLN A 65 -16.65 -10.27 -6.94
C GLN A 65 -16.81 -8.76 -6.85
N SER A 66 -16.24 -8.05 -7.81
CA SER A 66 -16.50 -6.62 -7.99
C SER A 66 -17.86 -6.45 -8.68
N ILE A 67 -18.85 -5.99 -7.92
CA ILE A 67 -20.26 -5.92 -8.34
C ILE A 67 -20.70 -4.51 -8.78
N TYR A 68 -19.90 -3.48 -8.49
CA TYR A 68 -20.15 -2.07 -8.86
C TYR A 68 -19.07 -1.45 -9.76
N ALA A 69 -17.83 -1.90 -9.67
CA ALA A 69 -16.68 -1.42 -10.42
C ALA A 69 -16.23 -2.41 -11.51
N PHE A 70 -15.17 -2.09 -12.26
CA PHE A 70 -14.60 -2.95 -13.30
C PHE A 70 -15.65 -3.44 -14.32
N ARG A 71 -16.48 -2.51 -14.80
CA ARG A 71 -17.64 -2.79 -15.69
C ARG A 71 -18.67 -3.74 -15.10
N GLN A 72 -18.70 -3.90 -13.78
CA GLN A 72 -19.58 -4.83 -13.08
C GLN A 72 -19.49 -6.24 -13.67
N SER A 73 -18.28 -6.65 -14.04
CA SER A 73 -18.04 -7.93 -14.73
C SER A 73 -17.84 -9.10 -13.76
N GLY A 74 -17.90 -8.88 -12.44
CA GLY A 74 -17.71 -9.93 -11.43
C GLY A 74 -16.24 -10.33 -11.22
N ARG A 75 -15.27 -9.49 -11.63
CA ARG A 75 -13.82 -9.73 -11.42
C ARG A 75 -13.46 -9.83 -9.94
N VAL A 76 -12.51 -10.70 -9.61
CA VAL A 76 -12.07 -10.95 -8.21
C VAL A 76 -10.88 -10.11 -7.74
N VAL A 77 -10.91 -8.80 -8.00
CA VAL A 77 -9.74 -7.92 -7.76
C VAL A 77 -9.50 -7.63 -6.28
N ASN A 78 -10.52 -7.17 -5.54
CA ASN A 78 -10.34 -6.82 -4.11
C ASN A 78 -10.11 -8.04 -3.21
N ALA A 79 -10.50 -9.23 -3.66
CA ALA A 79 -10.24 -10.49 -2.96
C ALA A 79 -8.74 -10.82 -2.91
N VAL A 80 -7.99 -10.47 -3.97
CA VAL A 80 -6.55 -10.74 -4.11
C VAL A 80 -5.67 -9.56 -3.73
N TYR A 81 -6.22 -8.35 -3.74
CA TYR A 81 -5.56 -7.12 -3.32
C TYR A 81 -6.22 -6.56 -2.05
N GLY A 82 -5.62 -6.85 -0.88
CA GLY A 82 -5.92 -6.30 0.45
C GLY A 82 -7.21 -5.48 0.57
N SER A 83 -8.32 -6.15 0.85
CA SER A 83 -9.66 -5.53 0.83
C SER A 83 -9.81 -4.42 1.88
N ALA A 84 -9.23 -4.59 3.07
CA ALA A 84 -9.33 -3.62 4.16
C ALA A 84 -8.86 -2.21 3.74
N PHE A 85 -7.77 -2.10 2.99
CA PHE A 85 -7.27 -0.81 2.52
C PHE A 85 -8.18 -0.17 1.44
N ALA A 86 -8.82 -1.01 0.61
CA ALA A 86 -9.81 -0.53 -0.36
C ALA A 86 -11.06 0.02 0.34
N TYR A 87 -11.55 -0.64 1.40
CA TYR A 87 -12.65 -0.15 2.22
C TYR A 87 -12.33 1.15 2.95
N LEU A 88 -11.09 1.33 3.44
CA LEU A 88 -10.66 2.60 4.03
C LEU A 88 -10.76 3.77 3.03
N ASN A 89 -10.24 3.59 1.81
CA ASN A 89 -10.32 4.63 0.78
C ASN A 89 -11.74 4.80 0.23
N GLY A 90 -12.52 3.72 0.14
CA GLY A 90 -13.94 3.79 -0.23
C GLY A 90 -14.75 4.60 0.78
N PHE A 91 -14.49 4.44 2.08
CA PHE A 91 -15.08 5.26 3.13
C PHE A 91 -14.68 6.74 3.01
N ILE A 92 -13.40 7.03 2.74
CA ILE A 92 -12.93 8.40 2.46
C ILE A 92 -13.71 9.01 1.28
N LEU A 93 -13.87 8.26 0.19
CA LEU A 93 -14.58 8.71 -1.00
C LEU A 93 -16.05 9.06 -0.70
N ILE A 94 -16.76 8.24 0.08
CA ILE A 94 -18.13 8.52 0.53
C ILE A 94 -18.18 9.81 1.36
N LEU A 95 -17.25 9.97 2.30
CA LEU A 95 -17.25 11.09 3.23
C LEU A 95 -17.05 12.43 2.49
N VAL A 96 -16.14 12.46 1.51
CA VAL A 96 -15.76 13.72 0.82
C VAL A 96 -16.46 13.96 -0.51
N LYS A 97 -17.17 12.96 -1.02
CA LYS A 97 -18.14 13.02 -2.13
C LYS A 97 -17.60 13.33 -3.53
N THR A 98 -16.31 13.66 -3.69
CA THR A 98 -15.71 13.92 -5.01
C THR A 98 -14.38 13.19 -5.19
N TRP A 99 -14.07 12.82 -6.44
CA TRP A 99 -12.80 12.16 -6.80
C TRP A 99 -11.59 13.00 -6.39
N PHE A 100 -11.65 14.31 -6.64
CA PHE A 100 -10.59 15.25 -6.31
C PHE A 100 -10.28 15.29 -4.83
N ARG A 101 -11.29 15.51 -3.98
CA ARG A 101 -11.08 15.59 -2.53
C ARG A 101 -10.56 14.27 -1.98
N ALA A 102 -11.09 13.15 -2.47
CA ALA A 102 -10.65 11.83 -2.05
C ALA A 102 -9.18 11.60 -2.43
N GLN A 103 -8.76 11.98 -3.64
CA GLN A 103 -7.38 11.80 -4.09
C GLN A 103 -6.41 12.67 -3.28
N ILE A 104 -6.74 13.95 -3.08
CA ILE A 104 -5.92 14.85 -2.28
C ILE A 104 -5.78 14.32 -0.85
N ILE A 105 -6.87 13.86 -0.22
CA ILE A 105 -6.82 13.31 1.14
C ILE A 105 -6.00 12.03 1.19
N SER A 106 -6.19 11.11 0.25
CA SER A 106 -5.40 9.87 0.24
C SER A 106 -3.91 10.14 0.02
N SER A 107 -3.55 11.01 -0.92
CA SER A 107 -2.16 11.45 -1.12
C SER A 107 -1.58 12.17 0.09
N PHE A 108 -2.36 13.03 0.76
CA PHE A 108 -1.97 13.71 1.99
C PHE A 108 -1.68 12.72 3.12
N LEU A 109 -2.56 11.74 3.33
CA LEU A 109 -2.37 10.72 4.36
C LEU A 109 -1.16 9.84 4.04
N CYS A 110 -0.88 9.55 2.77
CA CYS A 110 0.32 8.81 2.35
C CYS A 110 1.60 9.58 2.72
N LEU A 111 1.67 10.86 2.34
CA LEU A 111 2.79 11.76 2.67
C LEU A 111 2.98 11.92 4.18
N LEU A 112 1.88 12.14 4.91
CA LEU A 112 1.90 12.29 6.37
C LEU A 112 2.38 11.01 7.07
N THR A 113 1.94 9.85 6.57
CA THR A 113 2.38 8.53 7.10
C THR A 113 3.87 8.33 6.86
N ALA A 114 4.36 8.62 5.65
CA ALA A 114 5.77 8.53 5.29
C ALA A 114 6.65 9.43 6.17
N GLY A 115 6.30 10.73 6.25
CA GLY A 115 7.06 11.71 7.02
C GLY A 115 7.02 11.42 8.53
N SER A 116 5.83 11.20 9.09
CA SER A 116 5.68 10.91 10.52
C SER A 116 6.37 9.61 10.90
N GLY A 117 6.24 8.57 10.06
CA GLY A 117 6.89 7.29 10.28
C GLY A 117 8.40 7.42 10.35
N MET A 118 8.99 8.14 9.39
CA MET A 118 10.43 8.33 9.35
C MET A 118 10.92 9.20 10.51
N TYR A 119 10.17 10.24 10.88
CA TYR A 119 10.43 11.02 12.07
C TYR A 119 10.46 10.14 13.32
N PHE A 120 9.40 9.37 13.56
CA PHE A 120 9.30 8.53 14.76
C PHE A 120 10.32 7.40 14.79
N LEU A 121 10.67 6.81 13.65
CA LEU A 121 11.76 5.84 13.54
C LEU A 121 13.11 6.45 13.96
N ALA A 122 13.46 7.62 13.42
CA ALA A 122 14.68 8.33 13.81
C ALA A 122 14.66 8.72 15.29
N ARG A 123 13.51 9.19 15.82
CA ARG A 123 13.34 9.52 17.23
C ARG A 123 13.46 8.30 18.14
N TYR A 124 12.98 7.14 17.72
CA TYR A 124 13.16 5.86 18.42
C TYR A 124 14.65 5.51 18.53
N CYS A 125 15.43 5.77 17.48
CA CYS A 125 16.89 5.68 17.46
C CYS A 125 17.61 6.82 18.20
N ARG A 126 16.87 7.68 18.92
CA ARG A 126 17.38 8.82 19.71
C ARG A 126 18.07 9.91 18.87
N VAL A 127 17.78 10.01 17.57
CA VAL A 127 18.28 11.07 16.67
C VAL A 127 17.64 12.41 17.00
N LYS A 128 18.40 13.51 17.15
CA LYS A 128 17.86 14.85 17.45
C LYS A 128 16.71 15.24 16.51
N ARG A 129 15.75 16.01 17.03
CA ARG A 129 14.49 16.33 16.34
C ARG A 129 14.69 17.01 14.99
N GLN A 130 15.69 17.88 14.88
CA GLN A 130 16.03 18.59 13.65
C GLN A 130 16.45 17.61 12.54
N LEU A 131 17.38 16.70 12.85
CA LEU A 131 17.81 15.67 11.91
C LEU A 131 16.69 14.67 11.60
N ALA A 132 15.89 14.29 12.60
CA ALA A 132 14.71 13.45 12.40
C ALA A 132 13.67 14.11 11.48
N PHE A 133 13.49 15.43 11.58
CA PHE A 133 12.64 16.19 10.68
C PHE A 133 13.23 16.25 9.27
N GLY A 134 14.54 16.51 9.12
CA GLY A 134 15.21 16.42 7.82
C GLY A 134 15.03 15.03 7.16
N ALA A 135 15.13 13.95 7.93
CA ALA A 135 14.87 12.59 7.42
C ALA A 135 13.42 12.41 6.98
N ALA A 136 12.45 12.97 7.71
CA ALA A 136 11.04 12.94 7.34
C ALA A 136 10.80 13.66 6.00
N VAL A 137 11.31 14.89 5.86
CA VAL A 137 11.22 15.69 4.63
C VAL A 137 11.88 14.97 3.46
N LEU A 138 13.09 14.44 3.66
CA LEU A 138 13.81 13.71 2.61
C LEU A 138 13.05 12.46 2.16
N TYR A 139 12.51 11.69 3.12
CA TYR A 139 11.78 10.45 2.84
C TYR A 139 10.47 10.70 2.10
N MET A 140 9.73 11.74 2.49
CA MET A 140 8.53 12.18 1.76
C MET A 140 8.87 12.47 0.30
N GLY A 141 9.98 13.17 0.04
CA GLY A 141 10.48 13.50 -1.29
C GLY A 141 11.05 12.34 -2.11
N THR A 142 11.01 11.10 -1.64
CA THR A 142 11.56 9.95 -2.40
C THR A 142 10.67 9.59 -3.59
N PRO A 143 11.22 8.98 -4.65
CA PRO A 143 10.42 8.55 -5.81
C PRO A 143 9.41 7.46 -5.42
N LEU A 144 9.60 6.80 -4.27
CA LEU A 144 8.69 5.78 -3.75
C LEU A 144 7.34 6.36 -3.35
N VAL A 145 7.37 7.42 -2.54
CA VAL A 145 6.17 8.08 -2.00
C VAL A 145 5.52 8.94 -3.08
N MET A 146 6.32 9.69 -3.84
CA MET A 146 5.83 10.56 -4.92
C MET A 146 5.08 9.79 -5.99
N PHE A 147 5.50 8.57 -6.32
CA PHE A 147 4.82 7.77 -7.33
C PHE A 147 3.39 7.36 -6.96
N TYR A 148 3.04 7.33 -5.67
CA TYR A 148 1.62 7.22 -5.29
C TYR A 148 0.87 8.53 -5.53
N VAL A 149 1.47 9.66 -5.17
CA VAL A 149 0.84 10.99 -5.34
C VAL A 149 0.55 11.29 -6.81
N THR A 150 1.47 10.91 -7.71
CA THR A 150 1.38 11.21 -9.16
C THR A 150 0.68 10.14 -9.98
N ASP A 151 0.78 8.87 -9.59
CA ASP A 151 0.32 7.74 -10.42
C ASP A 151 -0.56 6.72 -9.68
N ALA A 152 -0.90 6.99 -8.40
CA ALA A 152 -1.74 6.15 -7.55
C ALA A 152 -1.21 4.71 -7.31
N ALA A 153 0.07 4.48 -7.56
CA ALA A 153 0.67 3.17 -7.39
C ALA A 153 0.79 2.79 -5.90
N LEU A 154 0.07 1.74 -5.47
CA LEU A 154 0.00 1.34 -4.05
C LEU A 154 1.34 0.98 -3.39
N ARG A 155 2.40 0.79 -4.19
CA ARG A 155 3.75 0.67 -3.66
C ARG A 155 4.19 1.87 -2.84
N GLY A 156 3.70 3.07 -3.15
CA GLY A 156 4.02 4.26 -2.36
C GLY A 156 3.38 4.23 -0.97
N TRP A 157 2.17 3.67 -0.83
CA TRP A 157 1.57 3.44 0.49
C TRP A 157 2.30 2.36 1.29
N GLY A 158 2.70 1.27 0.63
CA GLY A 158 3.55 0.25 1.24
C GLY A 158 4.86 0.86 1.77
N ALA A 159 5.53 1.69 0.96
CA ALA A 159 6.72 2.41 1.36
C ALA A 159 6.45 3.43 2.48
N ALA A 160 5.37 4.20 2.43
CA ALA A 160 5.01 5.19 3.45
C ALA A 160 4.88 4.56 4.86
N LEU A 161 4.43 3.31 4.95
CA LEU A 161 4.33 2.58 6.22
C LEU A 161 5.66 1.99 6.71
N LEU A 162 6.62 1.72 5.81
CA LEU A 162 7.87 1.02 6.16
C LEU A 162 8.65 1.67 7.31
N PRO A 163 8.78 3.00 7.42
CA PRO A 163 9.49 3.58 8.54
C PRO A 163 8.84 3.26 9.90
N PHE A 164 7.51 3.29 9.99
CA PHE A 164 6.80 2.89 11.21
C PHE A 164 6.99 1.41 11.51
N THR A 165 6.87 0.55 10.51
CA THR A 165 7.01 -0.90 10.69
C THR A 165 8.46 -1.32 10.96
N THR A 166 9.44 -0.47 10.64
CA THR A 166 10.85 -0.72 10.96
C THR A 166 11.16 -0.56 12.46
N ILE A 167 10.35 0.17 13.23
CA ILE A 167 10.54 0.36 14.68
C ILE A 167 10.66 -0.98 15.44
N PRO A 168 9.75 -1.97 15.28
CA PRO A 168 9.93 -3.28 15.90
C PRO A 168 11.17 -4.04 15.43
N LEU A 169 11.69 -3.81 14.21
CA LEU A 169 12.95 -4.44 13.77
C LEU A 169 14.14 -3.88 14.56
N ILE A 170 14.23 -2.55 14.70
CA ILE A 170 15.26 -1.91 15.53
C ILE A 170 15.15 -2.35 16.99
N ARG A 171 13.92 -2.59 17.47
CA ARG A 171 13.69 -3.09 18.83
C ARG A 171 14.35 -4.45 19.07
N MET A 172 14.28 -5.38 18.10
CA MET A 172 14.82 -6.75 18.24
C MET A 172 16.29 -6.75 18.66
N VAL A 173 17.07 -5.78 18.16
CA VAL A 173 18.52 -5.72 18.40
C VAL A 173 18.91 -4.77 19.54
N ARG A 174 17.98 -3.91 20.00
CA ARG A 174 18.24 -2.93 21.07
C ARG A 174 17.69 -3.32 22.43
N ASN A 175 16.60 -4.08 22.49
CA ASN A 175 16.04 -4.56 23.75
C ASN A 175 16.28 -6.06 23.88
N HIS A 176 17.26 -6.46 24.70
CA HIS A 176 17.65 -7.86 24.87
C HIS A 176 16.74 -8.64 25.84
N ASP A 177 16.00 -7.95 26.71
CA ASP A 177 15.06 -8.58 27.65
C ASP A 177 13.76 -9.00 26.97
N ARG A 178 13.25 -8.13 26.10
CA ARG A 178 12.03 -8.34 25.32
C ARG A 178 12.22 -7.80 23.89
N PRO A 179 13.01 -8.52 23.06
CA PRO A 179 13.31 -8.13 21.68
C PRO A 179 12.05 -7.92 20.85
N ILE A 180 11.08 -8.83 20.98
CA ILE A 180 9.85 -8.82 20.21
C ILE A 180 8.67 -8.46 21.10
N ASN A 181 7.90 -7.48 20.65
CA ASN A 181 6.55 -7.24 21.12
C ASN A 181 5.59 -7.81 20.07
N PRO A 182 4.85 -8.89 20.37
CA PRO A 182 4.00 -9.58 19.38
C PRO A 182 2.99 -8.66 18.73
N VAL A 183 2.35 -7.79 19.50
CA VAL A 183 1.33 -6.87 19.00
C VAL A 183 1.93 -5.82 18.09
N LEU A 184 3.05 -5.21 18.48
CA LEU A 184 3.70 -4.19 17.65
C LEU A 184 4.23 -4.78 16.34
N PHE A 185 4.89 -5.93 16.41
CA PHE A 185 5.46 -6.58 15.22
C PHE A 185 4.39 -7.20 14.32
N GLY A 186 3.35 -7.80 14.91
CA GLY A 186 2.21 -8.35 14.19
C GLY A 186 1.36 -7.29 13.50
N LEU A 187 1.08 -6.16 14.16
CA LEU A 187 0.40 -5.02 13.52
C LEU A 187 1.25 -4.41 12.39
N ALA A 188 2.57 -4.34 12.58
CA ALA A 188 3.48 -3.85 11.54
C ALA A 188 3.40 -4.73 10.28
N ALA A 189 3.59 -6.04 10.39
CA ALA A 189 3.47 -6.95 9.26
C ALA A 189 2.03 -7.01 8.69
N GLY A 190 1.02 -7.06 9.57
CA GLY A 190 -0.38 -7.15 9.18
C GLY A 190 -0.86 -5.92 8.41
N SER A 191 -0.43 -4.72 8.79
CA SER A 191 -0.76 -3.47 8.06
C SER A 191 -0.14 -3.43 6.67
N LEU A 192 1.10 -3.91 6.51
CA LEU A 192 1.73 -4.01 5.19
C LEU A 192 1.04 -5.02 4.29
N LEU A 193 0.62 -6.18 4.82
CA LEU A 193 -0.18 -7.16 4.07
C LEU A 193 -1.51 -6.57 3.61
N ALA A 194 -2.20 -5.82 4.49
CA ALA A 194 -3.47 -5.20 4.16
C ALA A 194 -3.37 -4.15 3.03
N VAL A 195 -2.21 -3.50 2.89
CA VAL A 195 -1.96 -2.47 1.87
C VAL A 195 -1.36 -3.07 0.59
N GLN A 196 -0.27 -3.82 0.73
CA GLN A 196 0.45 -4.39 -0.40
C GLN A 196 1.34 -5.59 0.02
N ASN A 197 0.93 -6.77 -0.43
CA ASN A 197 1.60 -8.06 -0.16
C ASN A 197 3.11 -8.06 -0.49
N PHE A 198 3.53 -7.43 -1.58
CA PHE A 198 4.95 -7.43 -1.97
C PHE A 198 5.82 -6.65 -0.99
N THR A 199 5.37 -5.48 -0.49
CA THR A 199 6.12 -4.74 0.54
C THR A 199 6.16 -5.50 1.87
N ALA A 200 5.10 -6.24 2.21
CA ALA A 200 5.12 -7.13 3.37
C ALA A 200 6.19 -8.23 3.24
N LEU A 201 6.37 -8.80 2.05
CA LEU A 201 7.46 -9.75 1.77
C LEU A 201 8.83 -9.10 1.98
N LEU A 202 9.06 -7.90 1.43
CA LEU A 202 10.32 -7.18 1.63
C LEU A 202 10.58 -6.90 3.12
N TYR A 203 9.53 -6.55 3.86
CA TYR A 203 9.61 -6.33 5.30
C TYR A 203 9.98 -7.61 6.06
N VAL A 204 9.42 -8.77 5.70
CA VAL A 204 9.79 -10.07 6.30
C VAL A 204 11.25 -10.39 6.02
N LEU A 205 11.72 -10.17 4.80
CA LEU A 205 13.12 -10.39 4.43
C LEU A 205 14.07 -9.48 5.25
N SER A 206 13.73 -8.20 5.39
CA SER A 206 14.45 -7.27 6.29
C SER A 206 14.36 -7.75 7.74
N ALA A 207 13.19 -8.20 8.20
CA ALA A 207 13.01 -8.69 9.56
C ALA A 207 13.93 -9.87 9.89
N VAL A 208 14.23 -10.76 8.93
CA VAL A 208 15.20 -11.85 9.11
C VAL A 208 16.60 -11.31 9.44
N VAL A 209 17.03 -10.22 8.77
CA VAL A 209 18.34 -9.57 9.00
C VAL A 209 18.46 -9.05 10.43
N PHE A 210 17.36 -8.57 11.03
CA PHE A 210 17.32 -8.12 12.43
C PHE A 210 17.05 -9.26 13.44
N PHE A 211 16.26 -10.25 13.04
CA PHE A 211 15.80 -11.33 13.89
C PHE A 211 16.95 -12.27 14.27
N ILE A 212 17.84 -12.60 13.33
CA ILE A 212 18.97 -13.52 13.60
C ILE A 212 19.88 -12.95 14.71
N PRO A 213 20.42 -11.71 14.61
CA PRO A 213 21.19 -11.12 15.69
C PRO A 213 20.34 -10.86 16.94
N GLY A 214 19.08 -10.43 16.78
CA GLY A 214 18.19 -10.16 17.91
C GLY A 214 17.92 -11.39 18.77
N LEU A 215 17.74 -12.56 18.15
CA LEU A 215 17.57 -13.84 18.84
C LEU A 215 18.87 -14.27 19.53
N TYR A 216 20.02 -14.07 18.89
CA TYR A 216 21.32 -14.39 19.50
C TYR A 216 21.56 -13.57 20.78
N LEU A 217 21.20 -12.28 20.76
CA LEU A 217 21.35 -11.33 21.87
C LEU A 217 20.25 -11.45 22.94
N ALA A 218 19.16 -12.16 22.67
CA ALA A 218 18.04 -12.26 23.59
C ALA A 218 18.43 -12.98 24.88
N ARG A 219 18.05 -12.43 26.04
CA ARG A 219 18.23 -13.10 27.34
C ARG A 219 17.40 -14.38 27.44
N ASP A 220 16.20 -14.36 26.87
CA ASP A 220 15.29 -15.50 26.80
C ASP A 220 14.90 -15.76 25.34
N ARG A 221 15.62 -16.72 24.73
CA ARG A 221 15.46 -17.09 23.32
C ARG A 221 14.12 -17.77 23.07
N TYR A 222 13.69 -18.64 23.99
CA TYR A 222 12.44 -19.38 23.86
C TYR A 222 11.24 -18.43 23.89
N ARG A 223 11.20 -17.51 24.86
CA ARG A 223 10.18 -16.46 24.90
C ARG A 223 10.20 -15.57 23.67
N THR A 224 11.37 -15.27 23.13
CA THR A 224 11.51 -14.47 21.90
C THR A 224 10.92 -15.21 20.69
N LEU A 225 11.15 -16.53 20.58
CA LEU A 225 10.53 -17.38 19.55
C LEU A 225 9.00 -17.44 19.70
N LEU A 226 8.48 -17.63 20.91
CA LEU A 226 7.04 -17.59 21.16
C LEU A 226 6.44 -16.21 20.80
N ALA A 227 7.15 -15.13 21.13
CA ALA A 227 6.71 -13.78 20.78
C ALA A 227 6.72 -13.53 19.26
N ALA A 228 7.69 -14.10 18.54
CA ALA A 228 7.71 -14.07 17.07
C ALA A 228 6.54 -14.86 16.48
N GLY A 229 6.28 -16.07 16.98
CA GLY A 229 5.12 -16.87 16.60
C GLY A 229 3.79 -16.14 16.86
N GLY A 230 3.66 -15.48 18.00
CA GLY A 230 2.51 -14.63 18.31
C GLY A 230 2.35 -13.44 17.37
N ALA A 231 3.45 -12.81 16.94
CA ALA A 231 3.41 -11.73 15.95
C ALA A 231 2.92 -12.23 14.58
N VAL A 232 3.42 -13.39 14.15
CA VAL A 232 2.98 -14.05 12.91
C VAL A 232 1.50 -14.41 13.00
N ALA A 233 1.05 -14.98 14.11
CA ALA A 233 -0.37 -15.32 14.32
C ALA A 233 -1.26 -14.08 14.23
N ILE A 234 -0.84 -12.94 14.79
CA ILE A 234 -1.57 -11.67 14.68
C ILE A 234 -1.61 -11.18 13.23
N ALA A 235 -0.47 -11.17 12.53
CA ALA A 235 -0.40 -10.69 11.15
C ALA A 235 -1.24 -11.55 10.17
N VAL A 236 -1.17 -12.86 10.33
CA VAL A 236 -1.97 -13.84 9.57
C VAL A 236 -3.44 -13.72 9.94
N GLY A 237 -3.78 -13.63 11.23
CA GLY A 237 -5.15 -13.48 11.70
C GLY A 237 -5.83 -12.24 11.11
N LEU A 238 -5.17 -11.08 11.16
CA LEU A 238 -5.65 -9.82 10.58
C LEU A 238 -5.90 -9.89 9.06
N ASN A 239 -5.24 -10.79 8.36
CA ASN A 239 -5.33 -10.94 6.90
C ASN A 239 -5.92 -12.29 6.48
N ALA A 240 -6.50 -13.05 7.42
CA ALA A 240 -6.87 -14.44 7.20
C ALA A 240 -7.84 -14.61 6.02
N ALA A 241 -8.89 -13.77 5.94
CA ALA A 241 -9.84 -13.77 4.83
C ALA A 241 -9.18 -13.53 3.46
N THR A 242 -8.26 -12.56 3.34
CA THR A 242 -7.53 -12.30 2.09
C THR A 242 -6.60 -13.46 1.73
N LEU A 243 -5.90 -14.03 2.72
CA LEU A 243 -5.05 -15.20 2.51
C LEU A 243 -5.86 -16.42 2.07
N ALA A 244 -7.02 -16.67 2.70
CA ALA A 244 -7.92 -17.74 2.31
C ALA A 244 -8.49 -17.53 0.90
N ALA A 245 -8.84 -16.30 0.51
CA ALA A 245 -9.27 -16.00 -0.84
C ALA A 245 -8.17 -16.23 -1.89
N LEU A 246 -6.91 -15.91 -1.57
CA LEU A 246 -5.77 -16.25 -2.44
C LEU A 246 -5.60 -17.77 -2.60
N ILE A 247 -5.78 -18.54 -1.52
CA ILE A 247 -5.74 -20.01 -1.57
C ILE A 247 -6.91 -20.57 -2.40
N ASP A 248 -8.11 -20.01 -2.21
CA ASP A 248 -9.31 -20.41 -2.94
C ASP A 248 -9.11 -20.25 -4.46
N LEU A 249 -8.57 -19.09 -4.86
CA LEU A 249 -8.27 -18.75 -6.25
C LEU A 249 -7.03 -19.43 -6.82
N HIS A 250 -6.18 -20.06 -6.00
CA HIS A 250 -4.97 -20.75 -6.46
C HIS A 250 -5.29 -21.92 -7.42
N HIS A 251 -6.48 -22.49 -7.31
CA HIS A 251 -6.96 -23.56 -8.18
C HIS A 251 -7.44 -23.06 -9.56
N GLU A 252 -7.35 -21.75 -9.80
CA GLU A 252 -7.60 -21.10 -11.09
C GLU A 252 -6.27 -20.68 -11.73
N SER A 253 -6.14 -20.93 -13.03
CA SER A 253 -5.07 -20.34 -13.83
C SER A 253 -5.43 -18.88 -14.09
N LEU A 254 -4.77 -17.94 -13.39
CA LEU A 254 -5.06 -16.51 -13.49
C LEU A 254 -4.00 -15.76 -14.30
N VAL A 255 -4.42 -14.72 -15.01
CA VAL A 255 -3.47 -13.75 -15.55
C VAL A 255 -2.78 -13.03 -14.40
N MET A 256 -1.48 -13.23 -14.28
CA MET A 256 -0.65 -12.48 -13.33
C MET A 256 -0.37 -11.07 -13.88
N PRO A 257 -0.19 -10.07 -13.01
CA PRO A 257 0.17 -8.73 -13.47
C PRO A 257 1.50 -8.78 -14.25
N TYR A 258 1.67 -7.83 -15.17
CA TYR A 258 2.70 -7.84 -16.22
C TYR A 258 4.08 -8.38 -15.76
N ARG A 259 4.56 -9.43 -16.44
CA ARG A 259 5.91 -9.98 -16.23
C ARG A 259 6.94 -9.17 -17.00
N VAL A 260 7.95 -8.68 -16.31
CA VAL A 260 9.04 -7.92 -16.92
C VAL A 260 10.10 -8.89 -17.41
N LYS A 261 10.42 -8.83 -18.71
CA LYS A 261 11.48 -9.66 -19.30
C LYS A 261 12.86 -9.08 -19.07
N ASP A 262 13.02 -7.76 -19.22
CA ASP A 262 14.26 -7.06 -18.90
C ASP A 262 14.23 -6.49 -17.49
N LEU A 263 14.72 -7.30 -16.55
CA LEU A 263 14.75 -6.94 -15.13
C LEU A 263 15.76 -5.81 -14.86
N ILE A 264 16.91 -5.81 -15.56
CA ILE A 264 17.95 -4.78 -15.39
C ILE A 264 17.44 -3.41 -15.84
N GLY A 265 16.71 -3.32 -16.96
CA GLY A 265 16.10 -2.07 -17.41
C GLY A 265 15.08 -1.46 -16.44
N SER A 266 14.66 -2.23 -15.43
CA SER A 266 13.76 -1.79 -14.36
C SER A 266 14.45 -1.65 -12.99
N ALA A 267 15.77 -1.72 -12.94
CA ALA A 267 16.56 -1.50 -11.74
C ALA A 267 16.80 0.00 -11.50
N SER A 268 17.04 0.36 -10.24
CA SER A 268 17.27 1.74 -9.85
C SER A 268 18.74 2.14 -9.90
N GLN A 269 18.98 3.40 -10.25
CA GLN A 269 20.32 3.90 -10.52
C GLN A 269 20.60 5.15 -9.70
N LEU A 270 21.86 5.27 -9.30
CA LEU A 270 22.42 6.54 -8.86
C LEU A 270 22.53 7.45 -10.07
N SER A 271 22.13 8.71 -9.93
CA SER A 271 22.16 9.67 -11.02
C SER A 271 22.54 11.07 -10.53
N LEU A 272 23.15 11.85 -11.42
CA LEU A 272 23.46 13.26 -11.22
C LEU A 272 22.35 14.19 -11.75
N GLY A 273 21.35 13.62 -12.44
CA GLY A 273 20.25 14.36 -13.04
C GLY A 273 19.02 14.47 -12.14
N ASN A 274 17.87 14.68 -12.77
CA ASN A 274 16.58 14.76 -12.09
C ASN A 274 16.17 13.40 -11.52
N MET A 275 15.41 13.44 -10.44
CA MET A 275 14.78 12.25 -9.86
C MET A 275 13.67 11.75 -10.79
N THR A 276 13.64 10.45 -11.05
CA THR A 276 12.58 9.81 -11.83
C THR A 276 12.04 8.60 -11.08
N ARG A 277 11.18 7.81 -11.74
CA ARG A 277 10.72 6.53 -11.21
C ARG A 277 11.89 5.57 -10.89
N LEU A 278 12.94 5.58 -11.71
CA LEU A 278 14.07 4.64 -11.62
C LEU A 278 15.33 5.30 -11.04
N ASP A 279 15.53 6.58 -11.34
CA ASP A 279 16.72 7.33 -10.98
C ASP A 279 16.52 8.08 -9.67
N PHE A 280 17.47 7.93 -8.75
CA PHE A 280 17.40 8.60 -7.45
C PHE A 280 17.56 10.13 -7.55
N GLY A 281 18.15 10.64 -8.63
CA GLY A 281 18.50 12.04 -8.76
C GLY A 281 19.71 12.42 -7.90
N LEU A 282 20.25 13.61 -8.15
CA LEU A 282 21.51 14.07 -7.54
C LEU A 282 21.51 13.97 -6.01
N ILE A 283 20.46 14.45 -5.36
CA ILE A 283 20.43 14.60 -3.89
C ILE A 283 20.36 13.24 -3.18
N LEU A 284 19.44 12.36 -3.57
CA LEU A 284 19.36 11.04 -2.97
C LEU A 284 20.59 10.21 -3.30
N SER A 285 21.14 10.31 -4.51
CA SER A 285 22.38 9.64 -4.89
C SER A 285 23.55 10.10 -4.01
N PHE A 286 23.65 11.41 -3.76
CA PHE A 286 24.64 11.97 -2.84
C PHE A 286 24.47 11.43 -1.42
N VAL A 287 23.25 11.41 -0.88
CA VAL A 287 22.97 10.87 0.47
C VAL A 287 23.34 9.39 0.55
N VAL A 288 23.00 8.59 -0.46
CA VAL A 288 23.35 7.17 -0.55
C VAL A 288 24.87 6.99 -0.51
N VAL A 289 25.60 7.66 -1.41
CA VAL A 289 27.06 7.53 -1.52
C VAL A 289 27.74 7.96 -0.22
N ILE A 290 27.40 9.13 0.32
CA ILE A 290 27.99 9.63 1.56
C ILE A 290 27.71 8.70 2.74
N GLN A 291 26.50 8.15 2.83
CA GLN A 291 26.18 7.22 3.91
C GLN A 291 26.96 5.91 3.80
N LEU A 292 27.12 5.36 2.59
CA LEU A 292 27.91 4.15 2.37
C LEU A 292 29.39 4.38 2.72
N VAL A 293 29.97 5.50 2.28
CA VAL A 293 31.35 5.87 2.59
C VAL A 293 31.53 6.05 4.10
N PHE A 294 30.64 6.79 4.76
CA PHE A 294 30.71 6.98 6.21
C PHE A 294 30.63 5.65 6.95
N ALA A 295 29.69 4.78 6.56
CA ALA A 295 29.51 3.47 7.19
C ALA A 295 30.77 2.59 7.05
N ALA A 296 31.40 2.59 5.87
CA ALA A 296 32.64 1.86 5.63
C ALA A 296 33.80 2.39 6.48
N LEU A 297 34.02 3.72 6.47
CA LEU A 297 35.12 4.35 7.21
C LEU A 297 34.94 4.25 8.73
N SER A 298 33.70 4.32 9.21
CA SER A 298 33.37 4.31 10.63
C SER A 298 32.99 2.93 11.17
N TRP A 299 33.12 1.85 10.38
CA TRP A 299 32.53 0.54 10.69
C TRP A 299 32.87 0.01 12.08
N LYS A 300 34.13 0.15 12.50
CA LYS A 300 34.61 -0.30 13.82
C LYS A 300 33.93 0.46 14.97
N ASN A 301 33.51 1.69 14.74
CA ASN A 301 32.92 2.61 15.73
C ASN A 301 31.38 2.62 15.72
N LEU A 302 30.75 1.82 14.85
CA LEU A 302 29.30 1.68 14.80
C LEU A 302 28.80 0.71 15.87
N ALA A 303 27.70 1.08 16.53
CA ALA A 303 26.98 0.15 17.39
C ALA A 303 26.37 -0.97 16.52
N LEU A 304 26.13 -2.14 17.12
CA LEU A 304 25.64 -3.30 16.37
C LEU A 304 24.35 -3.02 15.58
N TYR A 305 23.37 -2.35 16.20
CA TYR A 305 22.13 -2.01 15.49
C TYR A 305 22.36 -1.06 14.31
N GLU A 306 23.37 -0.19 14.36
CA GLU A 306 23.74 0.71 13.26
C GLU A 306 24.43 -0.07 12.13
N LYS A 307 25.27 -1.05 12.48
CA LYS A 307 25.85 -1.98 11.50
C LYS A 307 24.75 -2.73 10.76
N ILE A 308 23.77 -3.27 11.48
CA ILE A 308 22.64 -4.02 10.90
C ILE A 308 21.81 -3.11 9.99
N ILE A 309 21.51 -1.87 10.40
CA ILE A 309 20.83 -0.88 9.54
C ILE A 309 21.61 -0.66 8.22
N ASN A 310 22.93 -0.50 8.29
CA ASN A 310 23.75 -0.30 7.08
C ASN A 310 23.85 -1.56 6.22
N VAL A 311 23.94 -2.76 6.82
CA VAL A 311 23.90 -4.03 6.08
C VAL A 311 22.58 -4.21 5.36
N ASP A 312 21.45 -4.00 6.05
CA ASP A 312 20.12 -4.15 5.47
C ASP A 312 19.89 -3.12 4.35
N GLY A 313 20.27 -1.86 4.58
CA GLY A 313 20.24 -0.81 3.56
C GLY A 313 21.08 -1.15 2.33
N LEU A 314 22.32 -1.62 2.51
CA LEU A 314 23.22 -2.01 1.43
C LEU A 314 22.71 -3.23 0.66
N LEU A 315 22.20 -4.25 1.36
CA LEU A 315 21.66 -5.46 0.76
C LEU A 315 20.49 -5.12 -0.18
N PHE A 316 19.52 -4.36 0.31
CA PHE A 316 18.35 -3.99 -0.50
C PHE A 316 18.70 -2.97 -1.59
N LEU A 317 19.70 -2.10 -1.37
CA LEU A 317 20.22 -1.23 -2.43
C LEU A 317 20.86 -2.06 -3.54
N TRP A 318 21.70 -3.04 -3.20
CA TRP A 318 22.33 -3.92 -4.17
C TRP A 318 21.28 -4.68 -4.98
N LEU A 319 20.31 -5.30 -4.30
CA LEU A 319 19.16 -5.98 -4.94
C LEU A 319 18.36 -5.04 -5.85
N SER A 320 18.21 -3.77 -5.48
CA SER A 320 17.47 -2.81 -6.31
C SER A 320 18.22 -2.35 -7.56
N SER A 321 19.54 -2.55 -7.61
CA SER A 321 20.44 -1.93 -8.58
C SER A 321 20.76 -2.84 -9.78
N PRO A 322 21.28 -2.27 -10.89
CA PRO A 322 21.85 -3.03 -12.00
C PRO A 322 23.06 -3.91 -11.61
N LEU A 323 23.67 -3.67 -10.44
CA LEU A 323 24.82 -4.43 -9.97
C LEU A 323 24.45 -5.85 -9.53
N PHE A 324 23.18 -6.10 -9.22
CA PHE A 324 22.69 -7.44 -9.00
C PHE A 324 22.44 -8.14 -10.35
N PRO A 325 22.88 -9.40 -10.54
CA PRO A 325 22.86 -10.06 -11.85
C PRO A 325 21.45 -10.56 -12.25
N TRP A 326 20.48 -9.65 -12.29
CA TRP A 326 19.06 -9.94 -12.53
C TRP A 326 18.80 -10.71 -13.83
N ASN A 327 19.46 -10.35 -14.92
CA ASN A 327 19.24 -11.00 -16.21
C ASN A 327 19.84 -12.42 -16.26
N VAL A 328 20.91 -12.70 -15.50
CA VAL A 328 21.45 -14.08 -15.37
C VAL A 328 20.47 -14.91 -14.54
N ILE A 329 20.10 -14.39 -13.38
CA ILE A 329 19.22 -15.09 -12.44
C ILE A 329 17.82 -15.32 -13.05
N GLY A 330 17.25 -14.33 -13.73
CA GLY A 330 15.95 -14.44 -14.38
C GLY A 330 15.90 -15.45 -15.52
N LYS A 331 17.04 -15.72 -16.18
CA LYS A 331 17.16 -16.79 -17.19
C LYS A 331 17.14 -18.19 -16.55
N HIS A 332 17.83 -18.38 -15.43
CA HIS A 332 17.90 -19.68 -14.74
C HIS A 332 16.67 -19.97 -13.87
N PHE A 333 16.06 -18.93 -13.30
CA PHE A 333 14.92 -19.02 -12.41
C PHE A 333 13.79 -18.10 -12.89
N PRO A 334 12.97 -18.52 -13.87
CA PRO A 334 11.87 -17.71 -14.41
C PRO A 334 10.88 -17.22 -13.36
N VAL A 335 10.77 -17.91 -12.22
CA VAL A 335 9.97 -17.48 -11.07
C VAL A 335 10.35 -16.07 -10.59
N ILE A 336 11.60 -15.64 -10.77
CA ILE A 336 12.06 -14.32 -10.35
C ILE A 336 11.44 -13.19 -11.18
N GLN A 337 10.97 -13.47 -12.38
CA GLN A 337 10.21 -12.48 -13.17
C GLN A 337 8.86 -12.12 -12.53
N THR A 338 8.38 -12.90 -11.55
CA THR A 338 7.18 -12.58 -10.76
C THR A 338 7.41 -11.44 -9.76
N ILE A 339 8.67 -11.12 -9.43
CA ILE A 339 9.06 -9.93 -8.66
C ILE A 339 8.76 -8.63 -9.46
N GLN A 340 8.75 -8.76 -10.80
CA GLN A 340 8.51 -7.73 -11.81
C GLN A 340 9.60 -6.66 -11.88
N PHE A 341 9.74 -5.81 -10.87
CA PHE A 341 10.62 -4.63 -10.95
C PHE A 341 11.63 -4.57 -9.80
N PRO A 342 12.95 -4.68 -10.08
CA PRO A 342 13.98 -4.59 -9.03
C PRO A 342 13.98 -3.28 -8.26
N GLN A 343 13.61 -2.15 -8.86
CA GLN A 343 13.43 -0.88 -8.14
C GLN A 343 12.47 -0.97 -6.91
N ARG A 344 11.66 -2.02 -6.77
CA ARG A 344 10.79 -2.20 -5.59
C ARG A 344 11.59 -2.47 -4.30
N PHE A 345 12.80 -3.03 -4.38
CA PHE A 345 13.67 -3.26 -3.22
C PHE A 345 14.12 -1.94 -2.55
N ASN A 346 14.05 -0.81 -3.27
CA ASN A 346 14.36 0.52 -2.74
C ASN A 346 13.56 0.90 -1.51
N ALA A 347 12.37 0.33 -1.32
CA ALA A 347 11.49 0.66 -0.21
C ALA A 347 12.19 0.43 1.14
N VAL A 348 12.88 -0.70 1.29
CA VAL A 348 13.71 -0.98 2.47
C VAL A 348 15.03 -0.23 2.39
N ALA A 349 15.68 -0.20 1.22
CA ALA A 349 16.99 0.43 1.04
C ALA A 349 16.99 1.91 1.48
N LEU A 350 16.07 2.73 0.94
CA LEU A 350 16.00 4.15 1.25
C LEU A 350 15.56 4.41 2.70
N THR A 351 14.69 3.57 3.26
CA THR A 351 14.31 3.66 4.69
C THR A 351 15.54 3.49 5.59
N MET A 352 16.35 2.46 5.35
CA MET A 352 17.54 2.17 6.15
C MET A 352 18.68 3.14 5.88
N ILE A 353 18.91 3.53 4.63
CA ILE A 353 19.98 4.47 4.25
C ILE A 353 19.71 5.85 4.85
N ILE A 354 18.47 6.37 4.75
CA ILE A 354 18.15 7.69 5.33
C ILE A 354 18.24 7.62 6.87
N LEU A 355 17.83 6.52 7.50
CA LEU A 355 18.01 6.32 8.94
C LEU A 355 19.49 6.30 9.32
N GLY A 356 20.31 5.57 8.55
CA GLY A 356 21.75 5.52 8.71
C GLY A 356 22.39 6.90 8.57
N ALA A 357 22.00 7.66 7.54
CA ALA A 357 22.51 9.01 7.27
C ALA A 357 22.33 9.93 8.47
N VAL A 358 21.13 9.99 9.06
CA VAL A 358 20.91 10.88 10.21
C VAL A 358 21.58 10.41 11.50
N LEU A 359 21.82 9.10 11.65
CA LEU A 359 22.65 8.57 12.73
C LEU A 359 24.11 9.00 12.56
N SER A 360 24.65 8.89 11.35
CA SER A 360 26.00 9.32 10.98
C SER A 360 26.20 10.83 11.19
N LEU A 361 25.28 11.66 10.67
CA LEU A 361 25.31 13.12 10.84
C LEU A 361 25.25 13.53 12.31
N GLN A 362 24.44 12.83 13.12
CA GLN A 362 24.39 13.09 14.56
C GLN A 362 25.73 12.78 15.24
N LYS A 363 26.45 11.74 14.81
CA LYS A 363 27.77 11.41 15.35
C LYS A 363 28.82 12.44 14.94
N LEU A 364 28.78 12.93 13.71
CA LEU A 364 29.71 13.97 13.23
C LEU A 364 29.59 15.28 14.04
N GLY A 365 28.38 15.67 14.43
CA GLY A 365 28.15 16.83 15.29
C GLY A 365 28.24 16.55 16.79
N ARG A 366 28.71 15.37 17.22
CA ARG A 366 28.73 15.00 18.65
C ARG A 366 29.77 15.84 19.40
N GLY A 367 29.35 16.45 20.50
CA GLY A 367 30.22 17.24 21.38
C GLY A 367 30.26 18.74 21.05
N ASN A 368 29.84 19.15 19.84
CA ASN A 368 29.74 20.56 19.46
C ASN A 368 28.31 20.92 19.04
N PHE A 369 27.64 21.70 19.88
CA PHE A 369 26.25 22.09 19.66
C PHE A 369 26.04 22.97 18.42
N MET A 370 26.97 23.89 18.13
CA MET A 370 26.90 24.76 16.96
C MET A 370 27.08 23.96 15.68
N GLN A 371 28.09 23.08 15.65
CA GLN A 371 28.33 22.19 14.51
C GLN A 371 27.12 21.30 14.22
N LEU A 372 26.51 20.69 15.24
CA LEU A 372 25.31 19.87 15.06
C LEU A 372 24.12 20.68 14.51
N ARG A 373 23.96 21.93 14.94
CA ARG A 373 22.93 22.84 14.40
C ARG A 373 23.17 23.15 12.93
N LEU A 374 24.41 23.46 12.53
CA LEU A 374 24.78 23.74 11.14
C LEU A 374 24.60 22.51 10.25
N ILE A 375 25.05 21.33 10.71
CA ILE A 375 24.83 20.04 10.00
C ILE A 375 23.33 19.78 9.83
N ALA A 376 22.54 19.99 10.89
CA ALA A 376 21.10 19.78 10.80
C ALA A 376 20.42 20.77 9.85
N ALA A 377 20.81 22.05 9.87
CA ALA A 377 20.29 23.06 8.94
C ALA A 377 20.64 22.69 7.49
N ALA A 378 21.91 22.37 7.21
CA ALA A 378 22.36 21.95 5.88
C ALA A 378 21.61 20.71 5.38
N PHE A 379 21.42 19.71 6.25
CA PHE A 379 20.68 18.50 5.90
C PHE A 379 19.18 18.76 5.67
N ILE A 380 18.55 19.63 6.46
CA ILE A 380 17.15 20.04 6.24
C ILE A 380 17.02 20.79 4.91
N SER A 381 17.95 21.68 4.58
CA SER A 381 17.97 22.38 3.29
C SER A 381 18.11 21.39 2.13
N LEU A 382 19.03 20.43 2.23
CA LEU A 382 19.21 19.37 1.24
C LEU A 382 17.93 18.52 1.09
N ALA A 383 17.29 18.17 2.21
CA ALA A 383 16.02 17.44 2.21
C ALA A 383 14.89 18.26 1.54
N GLY A 384 14.84 19.56 1.81
CA GLY A 384 13.90 20.48 1.18
C GLY A 384 14.09 20.58 -0.33
N LEU A 385 15.35 20.66 -0.80
CA LEU A 385 15.67 20.63 -2.23
C LEU A 385 15.21 19.31 -2.89
N ASN A 386 15.37 18.17 -2.21
CA ASN A 386 14.84 16.91 -2.73
C ASN A 386 13.30 16.89 -2.75
N LEU A 387 12.65 17.48 -1.74
CA LEU A 387 11.20 17.61 -1.71
C LEU A 387 10.70 18.50 -2.86
N ILE A 388 11.47 19.52 -3.26
CA ILE A 388 11.17 20.35 -4.44
C ILE A 388 11.14 19.49 -5.72
N ASN A 389 12.01 18.51 -5.89
CA ASN A 389 11.90 17.57 -7.03
C ASN A 389 10.58 16.77 -7.00
N GLY A 390 10.10 16.41 -5.80
CA GLY A 390 8.77 15.80 -5.65
C GLY A 390 7.64 16.78 -6.00
N TYR A 391 7.73 18.02 -5.52
CA TYR A 391 6.80 19.10 -5.86
C TYR A 391 6.75 19.35 -7.38
N THR A 392 7.90 19.39 -8.07
CA THR A 392 7.93 19.63 -9.52
C THR A 392 7.22 18.51 -10.26
N TRP A 393 7.40 17.25 -9.85
CA TRP A 393 6.71 16.11 -10.46
C TRP A 393 5.17 16.19 -10.28
N VAL A 394 4.72 16.60 -9.10
CA VAL A 394 3.29 16.87 -8.83
C VAL A 394 2.78 18.07 -9.64
N ASN A 395 3.59 19.13 -9.74
CA ASN A 395 3.25 20.32 -10.51
C ASN A 395 3.16 20.04 -12.01
N GLU A 396 4.01 19.18 -12.56
CA GLU A 396 3.94 18.75 -13.96
C GLU A 396 2.62 18.03 -14.24
N LYS A 397 2.22 17.06 -13.40
CA LYS A 397 0.94 16.37 -13.53
C LYS A 397 -0.24 17.34 -13.39
N ALA A 398 -0.18 18.25 -12.43
CA ALA A 398 -1.23 19.24 -12.19
C ALA A 398 -1.35 20.25 -13.35
N SER A 399 -0.21 20.66 -13.92
CA SER A 399 -0.17 21.58 -15.07
C SER A 399 -0.69 20.89 -16.34
N ALA A 400 -0.30 19.63 -16.57
CA ALA A 400 -0.82 18.82 -17.67
C ALA A 400 -2.35 18.68 -17.59
N TRP A 401 -2.88 18.42 -16.39
CA TRP A 401 -4.33 18.34 -16.17
C TRP A 401 -5.09 19.62 -16.55
N ARG A 402 -4.50 20.79 -16.28
CA ARG A 402 -5.06 22.11 -16.60
C ARG A 402 -4.93 22.46 -18.08
N GLY A 403 -3.89 21.99 -18.75
CA GLY A 403 -3.67 22.23 -20.18
C GLY A 403 -4.69 21.54 -21.08
N ASP A 404 -4.53 21.68 -22.39
CA ASP A 404 -5.46 21.11 -23.38
C ASP A 404 -5.06 19.70 -23.83
N GLN A 405 -3.83 19.28 -23.54
CA GLN A 405 -3.37 17.92 -23.81
C GLN A 405 -4.03 16.92 -22.86
N LEU A 406 -4.40 15.76 -23.39
CA LEU A 406 -5.02 14.69 -22.61
C LEU A 406 -4.06 14.20 -21.52
N ALA A 407 -4.42 14.44 -20.26
CA ALA A 407 -3.57 14.18 -19.09
C ALA A 407 -4.01 12.93 -18.32
N VAL A 408 -4.18 11.82 -19.04
CA VAL A 408 -4.64 10.53 -18.52
C VAL A 408 -3.76 9.43 -19.10
N SER A 409 -3.13 8.60 -18.24
CA SER A 409 -2.28 7.49 -18.70
C SER A 409 -3.04 6.29 -19.29
N ALA A 410 -4.34 6.18 -19.01
CA ALA A 410 -5.20 5.09 -19.48
C ALA A 410 -5.92 5.43 -20.81
N ASP A 411 -6.48 4.41 -21.48
CA ASP A 411 -7.26 4.64 -22.69
C ASP A 411 -8.51 5.47 -22.36
N SER A 412 -8.71 6.57 -23.09
CA SER A 412 -9.91 7.39 -22.97
C SER A 412 -10.71 7.40 -24.26
N THR A 413 -12.03 7.21 -24.13
CA THR A 413 -13.01 7.38 -25.23
C THR A 413 -13.24 8.85 -25.57
N ILE A 414 -13.02 9.75 -24.62
CA ILE A 414 -13.05 11.20 -24.81
C ILE A 414 -11.62 11.71 -24.94
N LYS A 415 -11.30 12.38 -26.05
CA LYS A 415 -9.94 12.92 -26.30
C LYS A 415 -9.78 14.38 -25.87
N ASP A 416 -10.89 15.07 -25.65
CA ASP A 416 -10.92 16.47 -25.21
C ASP A 416 -10.73 16.55 -23.68
N GLN A 417 -9.60 17.14 -23.27
CA GLN A 417 -9.23 17.27 -21.86
C GLN A 417 -10.24 18.12 -21.06
N SER A 418 -10.92 19.10 -21.68
CA SER A 418 -11.91 19.93 -20.98
C SER A 418 -13.13 19.12 -20.54
N LYS A 419 -13.59 18.21 -21.40
CA LYS A 419 -14.70 17.28 -21.10
C LYS A 419 -14.29 16.23 -20.08
N ILE A 420 -13.03 15.80 -20.09
CA ILE A 420 -12.49 14.94 -19.02
C ILE A 420 -12.51 15.68 -17.68
N ARG A 421 -12.03 16.93 -17.62
CA ARG A 421 -12.10 17.71 -16.38
C ARG A 421 -13.53 17.85 -15.86
N ASP A 422 -14.47 18.18 -16.74
CA ASP A 422 -15.88 18.31 -16.39
C ASP A 422 -16.46 17.01 -15.80
N LEU A 423 -16.14 15.86 -16.40
CA LEU A 423 -16.54 14.54 -15.88
C LEU A 423 -16.10 14.33 -14.41
N PHE A 424 -14.94 14.85 -14.03
CA PHE A 424 -14.39 14.72 -12.67
C PHE A 424 -14.89 15.79 -11.68
N ASN A 425 -15.56 16.85 -12.17
CA ASN A 425 -16.16 17.89 -11.32
C ASN A 425 -17.49 17.46 -10.69
N HIS A 426 -18.12 16.40 -11.22
CA HIS A 426 -19.37 15.86 -10.72
C HIS A 426 -19.18 14.95 -9.50
N ALA A 427 -20.27 14.64 -8.79
CA ALA A 427 -20.24 13.70 -7.68
C ALA A 427 -19.80 12.31 -8.16
N TYR A 428 -19.04 11.59 -7.32
CA TYR A 428 -18.40 10.34 -7.71
C TYR A 428 -19.38 9.25 -8.18
N ASP A 429 -20.63 9.32 -7.72
CA ASP A 429 -21.73 8.39 -8.00
C ASP A 429 -22.65 8.86 -9.13
N GLN A 430 -22.44 10.06 -9.66
CA GLN A 430 -23.20 10.64 -10.77
C GLN A 430 -22.39 10.63 -12.09
N SER A 431 -21.06 10.55 -11.99
CA SER A 431 -20.14 10.48 -13.13
C SER A 431 -19.64 9.05 -13.38
N HIS A 432 -19.93 8.46 -14.53
CA HIS A 432 -19.34 7.18 -14.93
C HIS A 432 -17.89 7.34 -15.43
N VAL A 433 -16.96 7.80 -14.57
CA VAL A 433 -15.54 8.01 -14.94
C VAL A 433 -14.90 6.77 -15.57
N PHE A 434 -15.19 5.59 -15.03
CA PHE A 434 -14.67 4.30 -15.52
C PHE A 434 -15.36 3.82 -16.80
N SER A 435 -16.41 4.51 -17.27
CA SER A 435 -16.94 4.28 -18.61
C SER A 435 -16.13 4.99 -19.69
N VAL A 436 -15.50 6.11 -19.32
CA VAL A 436 -14.73 6.97 -20.22
C VAL A 436 -13.25 6.60 -20.23
N ILE A 437 -12.67 6.49 -19.03
CA ILE A 437 -11.26 6.15 -18.80
C ILE A 437 -11.20 4.67 -18.43
N THR A 438 -10.48 3.89 -19.25
CA THR A 438 -10.40 2.44 -19.11
C THR A 438 -8.99 1.94 -19.27
N LYS A 439 -8.62 0.96 -18.45
CA LYS A 439 -7.41 0.17 -18.66
C LYS A 439 -7.81 -1.22 -19.12
N ASN A 440 -7.18 -1.72 -20.18
CA ASN A 440 -7.43 -3.07 -20.69
C ASN A 440 -6.64 -4.15 -19.95
N THR A 441 -6.16 -3.89 -18.73
CA THR A 441 -5.38 -4.85 -17.92
C THR A 441 -6.23 -6.04 -17.47
N PRO A 442 -5.93 -7.26 -17.96
CA PRO A 442 -6.69 -8.47 -17.69
C PRO A 442 -6.29 -9.14 -16.36
N ASP A 443 -5.64 -8.42 -15.45
CA ASP A 443 -5.13 -8.96 -14.19
C ASP A 443 -6.21 -9.76 -13.44
N TYR A 444 -5.86 -10.98 -13.02
CA TYR A 444 -6.73 -11.94 -12.32
C TYR A 444 -7.96 -12.41 -13.11
N LEU A 445 -7.95 -12.30 -14.43
CA LEU A 445 -8.89 -13.03 -15.25
C LEU A 445 -8.47 -14.51 -15.35
N PRO A 446 -9.43 -15.45 -15.34
CA PRO A 446 -9.16 -16.85 -15.64
C PRO A 446 -8.58 -17.01 -17.04
N VAL A 447 -7.62 -17.91 -17.22
CA VAL A 447 -7.06 -18.32 -18.51
C VAL A 447 -6.88 -19.82 -18.53
N THR A 448 -6.84 -20.42 -19.72
CA THR A 448 -6.59 -21.86 -19.85
C THR A 448 -5.14 -22.22 -19.51
N GLN A 449 -4.19 -21.34 -19.82
CA GLN A 449 -2.77 -21.52 -19.55
C GLN A 449 -2.11 -20.20 -19.12
N THR A 450 -1.24 -20.24 -18.12
CA THR A 450 -0.58 -19.06 -17.52
C THR A 450 0.73 -18.66 -18.22
N GLY A 451 1.11 -19.34 -19.32
CA GLY A 451 2.37 -19.11 -20.03
C GLY A 451 2.38 -17.84 -20.86
N ASN A 452 1.49 -17.76 -21.87
CA ASN A 452 1.32 -16.60 -22.74
C ASN A 452 -0.09 -16.02 -22.60
N THR A 453 -0.20 -14.91 -21.88
CA THR A 453 -1.48 -14.24 -21.59
C THR A 453 -1.67 -12.92 -22.34
N LEU A 454 -0.83 -12.63 -23.36
CA LEU A 454 -0.93 -11.37 -24.12
C LEU A 454 -2.28 -11.22 -24.82
N PHE A 455 -2.84 -12.33 -25.34
CA PHE A 455 -4.17 -12.35 -25.94
C PHE A 455 -5.28 -11.86 -24.99
N ALA A 456 -5.06 -11.95 -23.68
CA ALA A 456 -6.07 -11.61 -22.68
C ALA A 456 -6.37 -10.10 -22.66
N TYR A 457 -5.44 -9.25 -23.10
CA TYR A 457 -5.66 -7.81 -23.22
C TYR A 457 -6.70 -7.50 -24.30
N ASP A 458 -6.56 -8.08 -25.49
CA ASP A 458 -7.51 -7.92 -26.60
C ASP A 458 -8.84 -8.62 -26.32
N ALA A 459 -8.79 -9.80 -25.72
CA ALA A 459 -9.98 -10.51 -25.27
C ALA A 459 -10.76 -9.70 -24.24
N TYR A 460 -10.10 -9.08 -23.26
CA TYR A 460 -10.78 -8.26 -22.25
C TYR A 460 -11.43 -7.03 -22.87
N LYS A 461 -10.72 -6.37 -23.81
CA LYS A 461 -11.26 -5.23 -24.56
C LYS A 461 -12.52 -5.60 -25.35
N SER A 462 -12.50 -6.70 -26.09
CA SER A 462 -13.61 -7.11 -26.97
C SER A 462 -14.78 -7.79 -26.22
N GLN A 463 -14.48 -8.61 -25.21
CA GLN A 463 -15.49 -9.42 -24.52
C GLN A 463 -16.15 -8.67 -23.35
N ILE A 464 -15.47 -7.71 -22.73
CA ILE A 464 -15.98 -6.99 -21.53
C ILE A 464 -16.11 -5.49 -21.79
N LEU A 465 -15.03 -4.79 -22.16
CA LEU A 465 -15.03 -3.32 -22.22
C LEU A 465 -15.91 -2.78 -23.35
N ASN A 466 -15.75 -3.33 -24.55
CA ASN A 466 -16.46 -2.94 -25.78
C ASN A 466 -17.41 -4.07 -26.22
N HIS A 467 -18.14 -4.63 -25.27
CA HIS A 467 -19.00 -5.78 -25.52
C HIS A 467 -20.19 -5.44 -26.44
N PRO A 468 -20.46 -6.22 -27.51
CA PRO A 468 -21.49 -5.89 -28.50
C PRO A 468 -22.92 -6.12 -28.01
N LEU A 469 -23.15 -7.02 -27.05
CA LEU A 469 -24.47 -7.24 -26.50
C LEU A 469 -24.86 -6.09 -25.57
N LYS A 470 -26.01 -5.47 -25.83
CA LYS A 470 -26.59 -4.52 -24.88
C LYS A 470 -27.20 -5.28 -23.71
N VAL A 471 -26.55 -5.19 -22.56
CA VAL A 471 -26.95 -5.84 -21.31
C VAL A 471 -27.27 -4.77 -20.27
N VAL A 472 -28.39 -4.94 -19.59
CA VAL A 472 -28.71 -4.16 -18.38
C VAL A 472 -28.12 -4.89 -17.19
N ILE A 473 -27.25 -4.22 -16.44
CA ILE A 473 -26.55 -4.78 -15.29
C ILE A 473 -27.14 -4.19 -14.00
N GLY A 474 -27.34 -5.04 -12.99
CA GLY A 474 -27.78 -4.63 -11.66
C GLY A 474 -27.22 -5.54 -10.58
N VAL A 475 -27.51 -5.22 -9.32
CA VAL A 475 -27.14 -6.02 -8.15
C VAL A 475 -28.43 -6.44 -7.44
N ASN A 476 -28.58 -7.72 -7.09
CA ASN A 476 -29.75 -8.21 -6.34
C ASN A 476 -29.55 -8.08 -4.81
N SER A 477 -30.57 -8.46 -4.03
CA SER A 477 -30.54 -8.45 -2.56
C SER A 477 -29.45 -9.36 -1.96
N ASP A 478 -29.05 -10.39 -2.69
CA ASP A 478 -28.01 -11.34 -2.25
C ASP A 478 -26.60 -10.88 -2.62
N SER A 479 -26.43 -9.60 -3.03
CA SER A 479 -25.15 -9.02 -3.43
C SER A 479 -24.48 -9.71 -4.63
N GLN A 480 -25.30 -10.22 -5.55
CA GLN A 480 -24.89 -10.86 -6.80
C GLN A 480 -25.15 -9.97 -8.00
N VAL A 481 -24.33 -10.12 -9.05
CA VAL A 481 -24.49 -9.34 -10.28
C VAL A 481 -25.53 -10.01 -11.17
N VAL A 482 -26.48 -9.21 -11.66
CA VAL A 482 -27.56 -9.64 -12.53
C VAL A 482 -27.43 -8.97 -13.89
N TYR A 483 -27.44 -9.77 -14.95
CA TYR A 483 -27.33 -9.34 -16.33
C TYR A 483 -28.63 -9.67 -17.07
N LYS A 484 -29.28 -8.68 -17.66
CA LYS A 484 -30.55 -8.83 -18.40
C LYS A 484 -30.40 -8.42 -19.85
N TRP A 485 -30.88 -9.26 -20.77
CA TRP A 485 -30.85 -8.97 -22.21
C TRP A 485 -32.03 -9.61 -22.95
N LYS A 486 -32.24 -9.21 -24.21
CA LYS A 486 -33.21 -9.84 -25.12
C LYS A 486 -32.47 -10.63 -26.20
N ALA A 487 -32.80 -11.92 -26.33
CA ALA A 487 -32.22 -12.81 -27.33
C ALA A 487 -33.19 -13.05 -28.50
N LYS A 488 -32.68 -12.97 -29.73
CA LYS A 488 -33.46 -13.24 -30.95
C LYS A 488 -33.59 -14.73 -31.28
N SER A 489 -32.67 -15.55 -30.80
CA SER A 489 -32.59 -16.99 -31.03
C SER A 489 -32.07 -17.72 -29.80
N ARG A 490 -32.07 -19.05 -29.82
CA ARG A 490 -31.49 -19.91 -28.77
C ARG A 490 -30.00 -20.22 -29.00
N LYS A 491 -29.28 -19.40 -29.78
CA LYS A 491 -27.84 -19.57 -29.98
C LYS A 491 -27.10 -19.10 -28.73
N SER A 492 -26.05 -19.81 -28.35
CA SER A 492 -25.20 -19.43 -27.23
C SER A 492 -24.65 -18.01 -27.41
N VAL A 493 -24.63 -17.27 -26.32
CA VAL A 493 -24.23 -15.86 -26.29
C VAL A 493 -23.20 -15.66 -25.19
N LEU A 494 -22.16 -14.89 -25.52
CA LEU A 494 -21.19 -14.41 -24.55
C LEU A 494 -21.79 -13.24 -23.76
N ILE A 495 -21.70 -13.33 -22.44
CA ILE A 495 -22.15 -12.31 -21.49
C ILE A 495 -20.90 -11.63 -20.93
N PRO A 496 -20.91 -10.30 -20.69
CA PRO A 496 -19.75 -9.58 -20.15
C PRO A 496 -19.59 -9.81 -18.63
N ALA A 497 -19.56 -11.08 -18.24
CA ALA A 497 -19.53 -11.58 -16.88
C ALA A 497 -18.41 -12.62 -16.75
N ILE A 498 -17.53 -12.49 -15.78
CA ILE A 498 -16.38 -13.39 -15.59
C ILE A 498 -16.74 -14.46 -14.56
N ALA A 499 -16.75 -15.72 -15.01
CA ALA A 499 -17.01 -16.88 -14.17
C ALA A 499 -15.70 -17.58 -13.77
N TYR A 500 -15.47 -17.68 -12.47
CA TYR A 500 -14.38 -18.44 -11.85
C TYR A 500 -14.85 -19.86 -11.54
N ARG A 501 -13.93 -20.75 -11.16
CA ARG A 501 -14.25 -22.13 -10.78
C ARG A 501 -15.34 -22.22 -9.70
N HIS A 502 -15.30 -21.35 -8.71
CA HIS A 502 -16.29 -21.29 -7.63
C HIS A 502 -17.44 -20.29 -7.88
N SER A 503 -17.58 -19.78 -9.11
CA SER A 503 -18.75 -18.98 -9.47
C SER A 503 -20.01 -19.83 -9.55
N THR A 504 -21.12 -19.27 -9.09
CA THR A 504 -22.47 -19.81 -9.29
C THR A 504 -23.15 -19.05 -10.42
N VAL A 505 -23.82 -19.78 -11.32
CA VAL A 505 -24.47 -19.20 -12.49
C VAL A 505 -25.93 -19.64 -12.51
N MET A 506 -26.85 -18.69 -12.38
CA MET A 506 -28.28 -18.94 -12.44
C MET A 506 -28.89 -18.26 -13.66
N LEU A 507 -29.36 -19.06 -14.63
CA LEU A 507 -29.98 -18.57 -15.86
C LEU A 507 -31.50 -18.71 -15.76
N ASN A 508 -32.22 -17.59 -15.85
CA ASN A 508 -33.69 -17.54 -15.82
C ASN A 508 -34.32 -18.25 -14.60
N GLY A 509 -33.64 -18.22 -13.44
CA GLY A 509 -34.09 -18.86 -12.21
C GLY A 509 -33.61 -20.31 -12.02
N THR A 510 -32.93 -20.90 -13.02
CA THR A 510 -32.36 -22.24 -12.92
C THR A 510 -30.87 -22.16 -12.66
N LEU A 511 -30.40 -22.80 -11.58
CA LEU A 511 -28.98 -22.94 -11.29
C LEU A 511 -28.35 -23.89 -12.32
N LEU A 512 -27.32 -23.42 -13.02
CA LEU A 512 -26.61 -24.21 -14.02
C LEU A 512 -25.45 -24.97 -13.39
N SER A 513 -25.32 -26.24 -13.75
CA SER A 513 -24.11 -27.03 -13.55
C SER A 513 -23.01 -26.60 -14.53
N ARG A 514 -21.75 -26.98 -14.24
CA ARG A 514 -20.60 -26.62 -15.08
C ARG A 514 -20.64 -27.14 -16.52
N SER A 515 -21.43 -28.19 -16.79
CA SER A 515 -21.63 -28.72 -18.14
C SER A 515 -22.65 -27.93 -18.94
N GLU A 516 -23.48 -27.10 -18.29
CA GLU A 516 -24.58 -26.36 -18.92
C GLU A 516 -24.20 -24.95 -19.36
N TYR A 517 -22.99 -24.50 -19.04
CA TYR A 517 -22.42 -23.25 -19.53
C TYR A 517 -20.95 -23.42 -19.92
N HIS A 518 -20.46 -22.50 -20.74
CA HIS A 518 -19.06 -22.46 -21.13
C HIS A 518 -18.38 -21.17 -20.66
N ARG A 519 -17.06 -21.18 -20.66
CA ARG A 519 -16.22 -20.03 -20.36
C ARG A 519 -15.35 -19.72 -21.57
N SER A 520 -15.17 -18.44 -21.88
CA SER A 520 -14.22 -18.01 -22.90
C SER A 520 -12.78 -18.23 -22.44
N ASN A 521 -11.83 -17.90 -23.32
CA ASN A 521 -10.39 -17.93 -23.04
C ASN A 521 -9.95 -16.97 -21.91
N ILE A 522 -10.81 -16.05 -21.48
CA ILE A 522 -10.58 -15.17 -20.32
C ILE A 522 -11.61 -15.37 -19.20
N GLY A 523 -12.32 -16.50 -19.20
CA GLY A 523 -13.34 -16.79 -18.19
C GLY A 523 -14.69 -16.10 -18.40
N ALA A 524 -14.92 -15.40 -19.51
CA ALA A 524 -16.21 -14.75 -19.77
C ALA A 524 -17.30 -15.80 -20.02
N LEU A 525 -18.48 -15.57 -19.44
CA LEU A 525 -19.58 -16.53 -19.41
C LEU A 525 -20.24 -16.67 -20.77
N ILE A 526 -20.46 -17.90 -21.21
CA ILE A 526 -21.21 -18.24 -22.42
C ILE A 526 -22.37 -19.14 -22.01
N VAL A 527 -23.61 -18.68 -22.27
CA VAL A 527 -24.85 -19.38 -21.91
C VAL A 527 -25.78 -19.50 -23.10
N THR A 528 -26.69 -20.47 -23.05
CA THR A 528 -27.71 -20.69 -24.08
C THR A 528 -29.03 -20.05 -23.65
N PRO A 529 -29.41 -18.89 -24.22
CA PRO A 529 -30.63 -18.19 -23.84
C PRO A 529 -31.90 -18.87 -24.37
N ARG A 530 -33.05 -18.50 -23.80
CA ARG A 530 -34.36 -18.67 -24.44
C ARG A 530 -34.64 -17.49 -25.38
N LYS A 531 -35.52 -17.67 -26.37
CA LYS A 531 -35.97 -16.54 -27.21
C LYS A 531 -36.71 -15.52 -26.32
N GLY A 532 -36.45 -14.23 -26.51
CA GLY A 532 -37.04 -13.16 -25.70
C GLY A 532 -36.16 -12.74 -24.52
N SER A 533 -36.79 -12.40 -23.39
CA SER A 533 -36.09 -11.87 -22.22
C SER A 533 -35.34 -12.95 -21.45
N ASN A 534 -34.07 -12.67 -21.16
CA ASN A 534 -33.18 -13.51 -20.38
C ASN A 534 -32.55 -12.73 -19.24
N GLN A 535 -32.26 -13.46 -18.17
CA GLN A 535 -31.53 -12.97 -17.03
C GLN A 535 -30.52 -14.03 -16.61
N VAL A 536 -29.27 -13.62 -16.39
CA VAL A 536 -28.29 -14.46 -15.70
C VAL A 536 -27.82 -13.76 -14.44
N THR A 537 -27.76 -14.51 -13.35
CA THR A 537 -27.25 -14.06 -12.06
C THR A 537 -25.93 -14.76 -11.81
N LEU A 538 -24.89 -13.98 -11.54
CA LEU A 538 -23.55 -14.45 -11.26
C LEU A 538 -23.23 -14.22 -9.78
N GLY A 539 -22.95 -15.31 -9.06
CA GLY A 539 -22.48 -15.28 -7.69
C GLY A 539 -21.12 -15.98 -7.54
N TYR A 540 -20.68 -16.11 -6.29
CA TYR A 540 -19.46 -16.81 -5.91
C TYR A 540 -19.69 -17.58 -4.61
N GLN A 541 -19.34 -18.85 -4.61
CA GLN A 541 -19.48 -19.73 -3.45
C GLN A 541 -18.08 -20.08 -2.93
N PRO A 542 -17.58 -19.37 -1.91
CA PRO A 542 -16.23 -19.61 -1.41
C PRO A 542 -16.10 -20.97 -0.72
N SER A 543 -14.88 -21.46 -0.59
CA SER A 543 -14.60 -22.65 0.22
C SER A 543 -14.85 -22.41 1.71
N ARG A 544 -15.13 -23.48 2.46
CA ARG A 544 -15.29 -23.43 3.93
C ARG A 544 -14.08 -22.84 4.66
N LEU A 545 -12.89 -22.91 4.06
CA LEU A 545 -11.69 -22.28 4.60
C LEU A 545 -11.85 -20.76 4.70
N PHE A 546 -12.50 -20.14 3.72
CA PHE A 546 -12.76 -18.70 3.74
C PHE A 546 -13.68 -18.31 4.91
N ASP A 547 -14.73 -19.07 5.19
CA ASP A 547 -15.66 -18.79 6.29
C ASP A 547 -14.93 -18.83 7.64
N ILE A 548 -14.12 -19.88 7.86
CA ILE A 548 -13.29 -20.03 9.07
C ILE A 548 -12.30 -18.87 9.17
N ALA A 549 -11.64 -18.52 8.06
CA ALA A 549 -10.68 -17.43 8.02
C ALA A 549 -11.33 -16.05 8.27
N GLY A 550 -12.57 -15.86 7.82
CA GLY A 550 -13.38 -14.67 8.13
C GLY A 550 -13.63 -14.54 9.62
N ILE A 551 -14.02 -15.62 10.29
CA ILE A 551 -14.21 -15.66 11.75
C ILE A 551 -12.89 -15.35 12.47
N ILE A 552 -11.78 -15.98 12.08
CA ILE A 552 -10.45 -15.72 12.65
C ILE A 552 -10.07 -14.24 12.50
N ASN A 553 -10.35 -13.64 11.34
CA ASN A 553 -10.07 -12.24 11.09
C ASN A 553 -10.84 -11.32 12.04
N ILE A 554 -12.16 -11.53 12.16
CA ILE A 554 -13.02 -10.77 13.07
C ILE A 554 -12.55 -10.92 14.52
N LEU A 555 -12.31 -12.15 14.98
CA LEU A 555 -11.85 -12.42 16.35
C LEU A 555 -10.49 -11.78 16.63
N THR A 556 -9.57 -11.80 15.66
CA THR A 556 -8.26 -11.15 15.79
C THR A 556 -8.41 -9.64 15.93
N CYS A 557 -9.27 -9.01 15.12
CA CYS A 557 -9.57 -7.59 15.20
C CYS A 557 -10.17 -7.23 16.57
N LEU A 558 -11.18 -7.98 17.03
CA LEU A 558 -11.82 -7.77 18.34
C LEU A 558 -10.81 -7.93 19.49
N ALA A 559 -9.98 -8.97 19.47
CA ALA A 559 -8.97 -9.20 20.49
C ALA A 559 -7.96 -8.04 20.58
N LEU A 560 -7.54 -7.49 19.43
CA LEU A 560 -6.63 -6.34 19.39
C LEU A 560 -7.30 -5.05 19.88
N ILE A 561 -8.57 -4.81 19.54
CA ILE A 561 -9.33 -3.66 20.03
C ILE A 561 -9.49 -3.74 21.54
N LEU A 562 -9.91 -4.90 22.07
CA LEU A 562 -10.05 -5.13 23.51
C LEU A 562 -8.72 -4.98 24.25
N TYR A 563 -7.65 -5.57 23.71
CA TYR A 563 -6.30 -5.42 24.24
C TYR A 563 -5.86 -3.95 24.24
N GLY A 564 -6.08 -3.22 23.15
CA GLY A 564 -5.78 -1.79 23.04
C GLY A 564 -6.55 -0.95 24.07
N GLY A 565 -7.87 -1.16 24.16
CA GLY A 565 -8.74 -0.48 25.12
C GLY A 565 -8.34 -0.74 26.56
N PHE A 566 -8.11 -2.00 26.93
CA PHE A 566 -7.63 -2.37 28.25
C PHE A 566 -6.27 -1.70 28.59
N ARG A 567 -5.35 -1.64 27.61
CA ARG A 567 -4.05 -1.00 27.81
C ARG A 567 -4.15 0.51 27.99
N ILE A 568 -5.06 1.19 27.29
CA ILE A 568 -5.33 2.62 27.48
C ILE A 568 -5.94 2.85 28.87
N PHE A 569 -6.93 2.05 29.26
CA PHE A 569 -7.56 2.11 30.58
C PHE A 569 -6.54 1.98 31.72
N LEU A 570 -5.65 0.98 31.66
CA LEU A 570 -4.59 0.79 32.66
C LEU A 570 -3.62 1.98 32.75
N VAL A 571 -3.29 2.62 31.62
CA VAL A 571 -2.41 3.80 31.61
C VAL A 571 -3.10 4.98 32.27
N ASN A 572 -4.39 5.19 31.99
CA ASN A 572 -5.18 6.25 32.60
C ASN A 572 -5.37 6.04 34.10
N MET A 573 -5.61 4.80 34.57
CA MET A 573 -5.67 4.50 36.00
C MET A 573 -4.36 4.79 36.72
N LYS A 574 -3.21 4.43 36.13
CA LYS A 574 -1.90 4.79 36.71
C LYS A 574 -1.69 6.30 36.79
N TRP A 575 -2.16 7.06 35.81
CA TRP A 575 -2.12 8.52 35.84
C TRP A 575 -3.01 9.12 36.93
N LEU A 576 -4.21 8.55 37.13
CA LEU A 576 -5.15 8.97 38.18
C LEU A 576 -4.62 8.63 39.57
N SER A 577 -4.00 7.45 39.75
CA SER A 577 -3.36 7.04 41.00
C SER A 577 -2.22 7.97 41.40
N VAL A 578 -1.35 8.36 40.44
CA VAL A 578 -0.24 9.29 40.70
C VAL A 578 -0.74 10.70 41.05
N LYS A 579 -1.82 11.18 40.39
CA LYS A 579 -2.46 12.45 40.77
C LYS A 579 -3.16 12.40 42.14
N GLY A 580 -3.67 11.24 42.53
CA GLY A 580 -4.30 11.02 43.84
C GLY A 580 -3.30 11.15 44.99
N GLU A 581 -2.09 10.59 44.83
CA GLU A 581 -1.00 10.73 45.81
C GLU A 581 -0.46 12.18 45.91
N ASP A 582 -0.38 12.91 44.78
CA ASP A 582 0.01 14.33 44.78
C ASP A 582 -1.08 15.24 45.41
N ALA A 583 -2.36 14.89 45.28
CA ALA A 583 -3.47 15.60 45.91
C ALA A 583 -3.60 15.31 47.42
N ASP A 584 -3.30 14.08 47.85
CA ASP A 584 -3.34 13.69 49.25
C ASP A 584 -2.13 14.24 50.04
N SER A 585 -0.96 14.32 49.39
CA SER A 585 0.24 14.96 49.98
C SER A 585 0.18 16.49 50.04
N SER A 586 -0.70 17.13 49.29
CA SER A 586 -1.00 18.57 49.40
C SER A 586 -2.10 18.87 50.42
N ARG A 587 -3.06 17.96 50.64
CA ARG A 587 -4.02 18.06 51.75
C ARG A 587 -3.38 17.84 53.12
N ARG A 588 -2.52 16.83 53.28
CA ARG A 588 -1.77 16.62 54.55
C ARG A 588 -0.85 17.78 54.91
N ARG A 589 -0.46 18.61 53.93
CA ARG A 589 0.34 19.82 54.19
C ARG A 589 -0.48 21.05 54.59
N HIS A 590 -1.80 20.98 54.46
CA HIS A 590 -2.72 22.04 54.88
C HIS A 590 -3.36 21.78 56.24
N ASP A 591 -3.38 20.53 56.71
CA ASP A 591 -3.88 20.18 58.05
C ASP A 591 -2.78 20.25 59.15
N ASP A 592 -1.54 20.56 58.77
CA ASP A 592 -0.36 20.73 59.66
C ASP A 592 0.07 22.21 59.84
N ILE A 593 -0.82 23.18 59.63
CA ILE A 593 -0.65 24.61 59.96
C ILE A 593 -1.82 25.04 60.84
#